data_AF-A0A7X1DAE3-F1
#
_entry.id   AF-A0A7X1DAE3-F1
#
_cell.length_a   1.000
_cell.length_b   1.000
_cell.length_c   1.000
_cell.angle_alpha   90.00
_cell.angle_beta   90.00
_cell.angle_gamma   90.00
#
_symmetry.space_group_name_H-M   'P 1'
#
loop_
_entity.id
_entity.type
_entity.pdbx_description
1 polymer ?
#
loop_
_entity_poly.entity_id
_entity_poly.type
_entity_poly.pdbx_seq_one_letter_code
_entity_poly.pdbx_strand_id
1 'polypeptide(L)'
;MNEKTNDQERAVYNQLIIQKENQMDRLLEDQKEIEKSLYQLDEDFQRGFQQLRCLNENNNGLDKVKYFRAQQWDDDLESRLRRQVQDAQEEFNYVFQKEIHEMDDEREELYKKRSEIPWD
;
A
#
# COMPACT_ATOMS: atom_id res chain seq x y z
N MET A 1 44.72 -5.24 -21.21
CA MET A 1 44.31 -5.77 -19.88
C MET A 1 43.12 -5.01 -19.29
N ASN A 2 42.76 -3.82 -19.77
CA ASN A 2 41.66 -3.01 -19.22
C ASN A 2 40.26 -3.42 -19.71
N GLU A 3 40.10 -3.87 -20.96
CA GLU A 3 38.81 -4.30 -21.52
C GLU A 3 38.09 -5.34 -20.66
N LYS A 4 38.82 -6.38 -20.20
CA LYS A 4 38.25 -7.44 -19.34
C LYS A 4 37.76 -6.91 -17.99
N THR A 5 38.38 -5.85 -17.48
CA THR A 5 38.00 -5.22 -16.21
C THR A 5 36.77 -4.34 -16.40
N ASN A 6 36.71 -3.56 -17.48
CA ASN A 6 35.58 -2.72 -17.85
C ASN A 6 34.30 -3.55 -18.09
N ASP A 7 34.43 -4.67 -18.81
CA ASP A 7 33.30 -5.60 -19.05
C ASP A 7 32.80 -6.24 -17.75
N GLN A 8 33.72 -6.56 -16.84
CA GLN A 8 33.38 -7.16 -15.55
C GLN A 8 32.69 -6.15 -14.63
N GLU A 9 33.14 -4.89 -14.61
CA GLU A 9 32.47 -3.81 -13.88
C GLU A 9 31.08 -3.50 -14.44
N ARG A 10 30.91 -3.48 -15.77
CA ARG A 10 29.58 -3.33 -16.39
C ARG A 10 28.64 -4.47 -16.09
N ALA A 11 29.15 -5.71 -16.05
CA ALA A 11 28.37 -6.88 -15.67
C ALA A 11 27.86 -6.74 -14.23
N VAL A 12 28.67 -6.23 -13.30
CA VAL A 12 28.25 -5.94 -11.92
C VAL A 12 27.13 -4.89 -11.89
N TYR A 13 27.28 -3.76 -12.60
CA TYR A 13 26.22 -2.75 -12.64
C TYR A 13 24.93 -3.26 -13.29
N ASN A 14 25.01 -4.06 -14.36
CA ASN A 14 23.84 -4.72 -14.95
C ASN A 14 23.11 -5.58 -13.91
N GLN A 15 23.86 -6.35 -13.12
CA GLN A 15 23.29 -7.22 -12.10
C GLN A 15 22.63 -6.41 -10.98
N LEU A 16 23.24 -5.29 -10.56
CA LEU A 16 22.66 -4.38 -9.57
C LEU A 16 21.38 -3.72 -10.07
N ILE A 17 21.36 -3.27 -11.33
CA ILE A 17 20.16 -2.70 -11.98
C ILE A 17 19.03 -3.72 -11.99
N ILE A 18 19.30 -4.94 -12.45
CA ILE A 18 18.29 -6.02 -12.48
C ILE A 18 17.79 -6.33 -11.07
N GLN A 19 18.68 -6.37 -10.07
CA GLN A 19 18.28 -6.59 -8.68
C GLN A 19 17.35 -5.48 -8.18
N LYS A 20 17.64 -4.22 -8.49
CA LYS A 20 16.79 -3.08 -8.12
C LYS A 20 15.44 -3.11 -8.83
N GLU A 21 15.40 -3.39 -10.13
CA GLU A 21 14.15 -3.55 -10.88
C GLU A 21 13.26 -4.67 -10.27
N ASN A 22 13.85 -5.82 -9.93
CA ASN A 22 13.12 -6.89 -9.25
C ASN A 22 12.62 -6.49 -7.84
N GLN A 23 13.36 -5.64 -7.12
CA GLN A 23 12.90 -5.13 -5.81
C GLN A 23 11.71 -4.19 -5.99
N MET A 24 11.75 -3.30 -6.99
CA MET A 24 10.65 -2.40 -7.30
C MET A 24 9.39 -3.17 -7.70
N ASP A 25 9.53 -4.20 -8.56
CA ASP A 25 8.41 -5.03 -8.98
C ASP A 25 7.72 -5.72 -7.81
N ARG A 26 8.50 -6.23 -6.84
CA ARG A 26 7.95 -6.84 -5.62
C ARG A 26 7.23 -5.83 -4.76
N LEU A 27 7.83 -4.66 -4.54
CA LEU A 27 7.19 -3.61 -3.75
C LEU A 27 5.88 -3.15 -4.37
N LEU A 28 5.81 -3.02 -5.71
CA LEU A 28 4.58 -2.68 -6.41
C LEU A 28 3.50 -3.76 -6.28
N GLU A 29 3.88 -5.03 -6.18
CA GLU A 29 2.92 -6.10 -5.92
C GLU A 29 2.43 -6.07 -4.47
N ASP A 30 3.35 -5.92 -3.51
CA ASP A 30 3.01 -5.77 -2.09
C ASP A 30 2.08 -4.56 -1.86
N GLN A 31 2.31 -3.46 -2.58
CA GLN A 31 1.42 -2.28 -2.56
C GLN A 31 -0.01 -2.65 -2.94
N LYS A 32 -0.19 -3.34 -4.06
CA LYS A 32 -1.53 -3.74 -4.52
C LYS A 32 -2.20 -4.69 -3.53
N GLU A 33 -1.45 -5.59 -2.91
CA GLU A 33 -2.00 -6.50 -1.90
C GLU A 33 -2.48 -5.74 -0.66
N ILE A 34 -1.71 -4.75 -0.20
CA ILE A 34 -2.08 -3.90 0.93
C ILE A 34 -3.28 -3.02 0.58
N GLU A 35 -3.28 -2.34 -0.56
CA GLU A 35 -4.40 -1.52 -1.03
C GLU A 35 -5.69 -2.34 -1.14
N LYS A 36 -5.60 -3.55 -1.68
CA LYS A 36 -6.72 -4.49 -1.76
C LYS A 36 -7.23 -4.89 -0.38
N SER A 37 -6.33 -5.14 0.56
CA SER A 37 -6.67 -5.52 1.93
C SER A 37 -7.38 -4.38 2.68
N LEU A 38 -6.91 -3.14 2.50
CA LEU A 38 -7.55 -1.93 3.06
C LEU A 38 -8.94 -1.70 2.46
N TYR A 39 -9.08 -1.88 1.15
CA TYR A 39 -10.37 -1.80 0.47
C TYR A 39 -11.36 -2.85 0.99
N GLN A 40 -10.92 -4.11 1.12
CA GLN A 40 -11.73 -5.19 1.67
C GLN A 40 -12.15 -4.91 3.12
N LEU A 41 -11.25 -4.31 3.92
CA LEU A 41 -11.56 -3.94 5.30
C LEU A 41 -12.67 -2.86 5.38
N ASP A 42 -12.66 -1.87 4.49
CA ASP A 42 -13.75 -0.87 4.43
C ASP A 42 -15.09 -1.52 4.03
N GLU A 43 -15.08 -2.42 3.04
CA GLU A 43 -16.27 -3.18 2.64
C GLU A 43 -16.81 -4.05 3.80
N ASP A 44 -15.91 -4.72 4.52
CA ASP A 44 -16.28 -5.56 5.66
C ASP A 44 -16.88 -4.74 6.80
N PHE A 45 -16.35 -3.54 7.08
CA PHE A 45 -16.97 -2.63 8.03
C PHE A 45 -18.37 -2.22 7.57
N GLN A 46 -18.52 -1.73 6.33
CA GLN A 46 -19.81 -1.31 5.81
C GLN A 46 -20.86 -2.44 5.90
N ARG A 47 -20.46 -3.66 5.51
CA ARG A 47 -21.33 -4.84 5.59
C ARG A 47 -21.66 -5.22 7.02
N GLY A 48 -20.68 -5.22 7.92
CA GLY A 48 -20.85 -5.55 9.33
C GLY A 48 -21.82 -4.61 10.04
N PHE A 49 -21.65 -3.30 9.85
CA PHE A 49 -22.56 -2.29 10.40
C PHE A 49 -23.95 -2.36 9.79
N GLN A 50 -24.08 -2.62 8.48
CA GLN A 50 -25.37 -2.87 7.87
C GLN A 50 -26.10 -4.09 8.50
N GLN A 51 -25.37 -5.17 8.77
CA GLN A 51 -25.94 -6.35 9.43
C GLN A 51 -26.36 -6.03 10.87
N LEU A 52 -25.56 -5.26 11.62
CA LEU A 52 -25.92 -4.80 12.96
C LEU A 52 -27.21 -3.96 12.95
N ARG A 53 -27.37 -3.05 11.97
CA ARG A 53 -28.62 -2.29 11.78
C ARG A 53 -29.82 -3.22 11.61
N CYS A 54 -29.74 -4.18 10.69
CA CYS A 54 -30.83 -5.12 10.44
C CYS A 54 -31.15 -5.98 11.67
N LEU A 55 -30.15 -6.44 12.43
CA LEU A 55 -30.35 -7.23 13.65
C LEU A 55 -31.02 -6.39 14.74
N ASN A 56 -30.58 -5.14 14.92
CA ASN A 56 -31.18 -4.24 15.89
C ASN A 56 -32.63 -3.90 15.50
N GLU A 57 -32.92 -3.62 14.22
CA GLU A 57 -34.29 -3.40 13.72
C GLU A 57 -35.23 -4.56 14.02
N ASN A 58 -34.76 -5.80 13.82
CA ASN A 58 -35.54 -7.01 14.05
C ASN A 58 -35.81 -7.32 15.54
N ASN A 59 -35.03 -6.76 16.46
CA ASN A 59 -35.15 -6.99 17.92
C ASN A 59 -36.01 -5.93 18.65
N ASN A 60 -36.51 -4.91 17.94
CA ASN A 60 -37.08 -3.68 18.52
C ASN A 60 -38.51 -3.76 19.06
N GLY A 61 -38.95 -4.92 19.51
CA GLY A 61 -40.32 -5.11 20.00
C GLY A 61 -40.74 -4.20 21.16
N LEU A 62 -39.81 -3.64 21.97
CA LEU A 62 -40.21 -3.05 23.27
C LEU A 62 -39.47 -1.78 23.77
N ASP A 63 -38.34 -1.32 23.20
CA ASP A 63 -37.64 -0.12 23.75
C ASP A 63 -36.93 0.75 22.69
N LYS A 64 -37.70 1.60 22.01
CA LYS A 64 -37.24 2.49 20.93
C LYS A 64 -36.12 3.45 21.35
N VAL A 65 -36.05 3.85 22.61
CA VAL A 65 -35.04 4.81 23.10
C VAL A 65 -33.67 4.13 23.20
N LYS A 66 -33.62 2.89 23.70
CA LYS A 66 -32.38 2.11 23.75
C LYS A 66 -31.86 1.78 22.36
N TYR A 67 -32.78 1.43 21.44
CA TYR A 67 -32.43 1.22 20.03
C TYR A 67 -31.77 2.45 19.41
N PHE A 68 -32.40 3.62 19.51
CA PHE A 68 -31.87 4.84 18.93
C PHE A 68 -30.47 5.18 19.46
N ARG A 69 -30.25 4.96 20.77
CA ARG A 69 -28.94 5.20 21.40
C ARG A 69 -27.87 4.20 20.94
N ALA A 70 -28.23 2.93 20.78
CA ALA A 70 -27.34 1.91 20.26
C ALA A 70 -26.97 2.20 18.81
N GLN A 71 -27.97 2.53 17.98
CA GLN A 71 -27.78 2.87 16.58
C GLN A 71 -26.85 4.07 16.39
N GLN A 72 -27.04 5.13 17.17
CA GLN A 72 -26.18 6.31 17.13
C GLN A 72 -24.72 5.98 17.52
N TRP A 73 -24.53 5.09 18.49
CA TRP A 73 -23.20 4.65 18.89
C TRP A 73 -22.52 3.79 17.81
N ASP A 74 -23.27 2.89 17.18
CA ASP A 74 -22.80 2.06 16.07
C ASP A 74 -22.41 2.94 14.87
N ASP A 75 -23.23 3.95 14.53
CA ASP A 75 -22.95 4.89 13.44
C ASP A 75 -21.69 5.73 13.69
N ASP A 76 -21.52 6.22 14.93
CA ASP A 76 -20.31 6.95 15.35
C ASP A 76 -19.06 6.05 15.29
N LEU A 77 -19.19 4.78 15.66
CA LEU A 77 -18.11 3.82 15.61
C LEU A 77 -17.73 3.47 14.16
N GLU A 78 -18.71 3.23 13.29
CA GLU A 78 -18.52 3.02 11.85
C GLU A 78 -17.75 4.19 11.26
N SER A 79 -18.21 5.42 11.50
CA SER A 79 -17.56 6.62 10.96
C SER A 79 -16.09 6.75 11.39
N ARG A 80 -15.78 6.44 12.65
CA ARG A 80 -14.40 6.50 13.17
C ARG A 80 -13.51 5.44 12.56
N LEU A 81 -13.98 4.21 12.47
CA LEU A 81 -13.21 3.10 11.90
C LEU A 81 -12.93 3.34 10.42
N ARG A 82 -13.93 3.78 9.65
CA ARG A 82 -13.74 4.13 8.24
C ARG A 82 -12.75 5.27 8.04
N ARG A 83 -12.79 6.29 8.90
CA ARG A 83 -11.79 7.37 8.87
C ARG A 83 -10.38 6.84 9.16
N GLN A 84 -10.22 5.95 10.13
CA GLN A 84 -8.92 5.34 10.41
C GLN A 84 -8.37 4.53 9.22
N VAL A 85 -9.24 3.81 8.50
CA VAL A 85 -8.84 3.08 7.28
C VAL A 85 -8.40 4.07 6.19
N GLN A 86 -9.15 5.17 6.00
CA GLN A 86 -8.79 6.21 5.04
C GLN A 86 -7.45 6.87 5.38
N ASP A 87 -7.26 7.28 6.64
CA ASP A 87 -6.03 7.90 7.11
C ASP A 87 -4.83 6.95 6.90
N ALA A 88 -4.99 5.67 7.22
CA ALA A 88 -3.96 4.65 7.01
C ALA A 88 -3.66 4.43 5.52
N GLN A 89 -4.67 4.48 4.66
CA GLN A 89 -4.50 4.37 3.20
C GLN A 89 -3.75 5.57 2.63
N GLU A 90 -4.07 6.79 3.08
CA GLU A 90 -3.37 8.00 2.67
C GLU A 90 -1.90 8.01 3.13
N GLU A 91 -1.64 7.65 4.39
CA GLU A 91 -0.28 7.54 4.92
C GLU A 91 0.52 6.48 4.16
N PHE A 92 -0.06 5.31 3.94
CA PHE A 92 0.57 4.24 3.17
C PHE A 92 0.93 4.69 1.75
N ASN A 93 -0.03 5.30 1.03
CA ASN A 93 0.20 5.79 -0.32
C ASN A 93 1.30 6.85 -0.36
N TYR A 94 1.33 7.77 0.59
CA TYR A 94 2.35 8.81 0.67
C TYR A 94 3.75 8.22 0.88
N VAL A 95 3.90 7.33 1.86
CA VAL A 95 5.19 6.69 2.16
C VAL A 95 5.65 5.84 0.97
N PHE A 96 4.73 5.08 0.37
CA PHE A 96 5.04 4.22 -0.75
C PHE A 96 5.47 5.00 -2.01
N GLN A 97 4.76 6.08 -2.34
CA GLN A 97 5.15 6.96 -3.44
C GLN A 97 6.54 7.55 -3.25
N LYS A 98 6.87 7.94 -2.01
CA LYS A 98 8.19 8.45 -1.67
C LYS A 98 9.27 7.38 -1.89
N GLU A 99 9.06 6.17 -1.38
CA GLU A 99 10.01 5.06 -1.51
C GLU A 99 10.25 4.69 -2.99
N ILE A 100 9.19 4.61 -3.81
CA ILE A 100 9.33 4.33 -5.24
C ILE A 100 10.15 5.41 -5.94
N HIS A 101 9.95 6.68 -5.59
CA HIS A 101 10.72 7.77 -6.18
C HIS A 101 12.20 7.68 -5.82
N GLU A 102 12.52 7.40 -4.54
CA GLU A 102 13.90 7.19 -4.10
C GLU A 102 14.55 5.99 -4.81
N MET A 103 13.81 4.90 -5.02
CA MET A 103 14.31 3.74 -5.76
C MET A 103 14.52 4.01 -7.25
N ASP A 104 13.65 4.82 -7.88
CA ASP A 104 13.81 5.25 -9.26
C ASP A 104 15.08 6.10 -9.43
N ASP A 105 15.34 7.03 -8.50
CA ASP A 105 16.56 7.85 -8.48
C ASP A 105 17.82 6.97 -8.35
N GLU A 106 17.81 6.01 -7.42
CA GLU A 106 18.92 5.05 -7.25
C GLU A 106 19.15 4.20 -8.51
N ARG A 107 18.07 3.77 -9.18
CA ARG A 107 18.16 3.02 -10.44
C ARG A 107 18.79 3.90 -11.53
N GLU A 108 18.37 5.16 -11.65
CA GLU A 108 18.95 6.10 -12.62
C GLU A 108 20.44 6.35 -12.35
N GLU A 109 20.85 6.46 -11.08
CA GLU A 109 22.27 6.55 -10.73
C GLU A 109 23.06 5.32 -11.16
N LEU A 110 22.52 4.11 -11.00
CA LEU A 110 23.18 2.89 -11.44
C LEU A 110 23.35 2.85 -12.97
N TYR A 111 22.32 3.28 -13.71
CA TYR A 111 22.39 3.42 -15.17
C TYR A 111 23.45 4.45 -15.58
N LYS A 112 23.54 5.57 -14.86
CA LYS A 112 24.55 6.61 -15.11
C LYS A 112 25.97 6.07 -14.85
N LYS A 113 26.21 5.46 -13.69
CA LYS A 113 27.52 4.85 -13.32
C LYS A 113 27.95 3.78 -14.33
N ARG A 114 27.00 2.95 -14.80
CA ARG A 114 27.25 2.00 -15.88
C ARG A 114 27.66 2.67 -17.18
N SER A 115 27.00 3.78 -17.55
CA SER A 115 27.26 4.50 -18.80
C SER A 115 28.61 5.21 -18.83
N GLU A 116 29.16 5.54 -17.66
CA GLU A 116 30.48 6.17 -17.52
C GLU A 116 31.64 5.19 -17.77
N ILE A 117 31.39 3.87 -17.73
CA ILE A 117 32.41 2.86 -18.03
C ILE A 117 32.64 2.82 -19.55
N PRO A 118 33.88 2.98 -20.06
CA PRO A 118 34.20 2.94 -21.49
C PRO A 118 33.93 1.59 -22.16
N TRP A 119 33.61 1.61 -23.46
CA TRP A 119 33.45 0.39 -24.27
C TRP A 119 34.78 -0.18 -24.80
N ASP A 120 35.87 0.55 -24.58
CA ASP A 120 37.25 0.25 -24.99
C ASP A 120 38.14 -0.13 -23.79
#